data_AF-A0A3S0YBQ7-F1
#
_entry.id   AF-A0A3S0YBQ7-F1
#
_cell.length_a   1.000
_cell.length_b   1.000
_cell.length_c   1.000
_cell.angle_alpha   90.00
_cell.angle_beta   90.00
_cell.angle_gamma   90.00
#
_symmetry.space_group_name_H-M   'P 1'
#
loop_
_entity.id
_entity.type
_entity.pdbx_description
1 polymer ?
#
loop_
_entity_poly.entity_id
_entity_poly.type
_entity_poly.pdbx_seq_one_letter_code
_entity_poly.pdbx_strand_id
1 'polypeptide(L)'
;MLRIRPYPGLNFALVASRLGALGIATPTITEARPYRLVTENIHGVPLRQVILGSPDLQEQYLDALVAFDRDGIHCRGLHTGNFLVREGRMFAIDLDAYKAPRWWRYPRREYLECLSRSLKGDEAFLFTRLLERLGLDENYRPKR
;
A
#
# COMPACT_ATOMS: atom_id res chain seq x y z
N MET A 1 -16.16 -21.33 8.73
CA MET A 1 -14.83 -21.26 9.38
C MET A 1 -14.82 -19.99 10.23
N LEU A 2 -14.79 -20.13 11.56
CA LEU A 2 -14.76 -18.99 12.51
C LEU A 2 -13.50 -18.16 12.25
N ARG A 3 -13.65 -16.99 11.61
CA ARG A 3 -12.55 -16.04 11.37
C ARG A 3 -12.19 -15.39 12.71
N ILE A 4 -11.30 -16.03 13.46
CA ILE A 4 -10.59 -15.35 14.54
C ILE A 4 -9.85 -14.19 13.88
N ARG A 5 -10.29 -12.95 14.14
CA ARG A 5 -9.54 -11.78 13.68
C ARG A 5 -8.16 -11.86 14.31
N PRO A 6 -7.07 -11.75 13.53
CA PRO A 6 -5.75 -11.70 14.11
C PRO A 6 -5.68 -10.50 15.05
N TYR A 7 -4.96 -10.66 16.15
CA TYR A 7 -4.82 -9.60 17.12
C TYR A 7 -4.11 -8.38 16.51
N PRO A 8 -4.64 -7.15 16.64
CA PRO A 8 -4.18 -5.98 15.90
C PRO A 8 -2.67 -5.74 15.93
N GLY A 9 -2.05 -5.73 17.11
CA GLY A 9 -0.61 -5.44 17.19
C GLY A 9 0.27 -6.51 16.54
N LEU A 10 -0.13 -7.78 16.63
CA LEU A 10 0.57 -8.88 15.95
C LEU A 10 0.32 -8.88 14.44
N ASN A 11 -0.88 -8.51 14.01
CA ASN A 11 -1.22 -8.36 12.59
C ASN A 11 -0.42 -7.23 11.94
N PHE A 12 -0.31 -6.09 12.61
CA PHE A 12 0.50 -4.96 12.16
C PHE A 12 1.96 -5.37 11.95
N ALA A 13 2.56 -6.06 12.92
CA ALA A 13 3.93 -6.57 12.80
C ALA A 13 4.11 -7.57 11.65
N LEU A 14 3.13 -8.44 11.43
CA LEU A 14 3.14 -9.38 10.32
C LEU A 14 3.11 -8.64 8.97
N VAL A 15 2.24 -7.63 8.82
CA VAL A 15 2.17 -6.80 7.61
C VAL A 15 3.46 -6.02 7.42
N ALA A 16 3.98 -5.37 8.47
CA ALA A 16 5.23 -4.62 8.41
C ALA A 16 6.40 -5.47 7.93
N SER A 17 6.54 -6.69 8.46
CA SER A 17 7.55 -7.64 8.00
C SER A 17 7.39 -8.02 6.53
N ARG A 18 6.15 -8.23 6.08
CA ARG A 18 5.86 -8.52 4.66
C ARG A 18 6.18 -7.35 3.74
N LEU A 19 5.82 -6.14 4.13
CA LEU A 19 6.14 -4.93 3.37
C LEU A 19 7.65 -4.68 3.33
N GLY A 20 8.35 -4.87 4.45
CA GLY A 20 9.80 -4.78 4.51
C GLY A 20 10.50 -5.78 3.58
N ALA A 21 10.01 -7.01 3.48
CA ALA A 21 10.52 -8.00 2.53
C ALA A 21 10.33 -7.62 1.06
N LEU A 22 9.39 -6.70 0.77
CA LEU A 22 9.16 -6.12 -0.55
C LEU A 22 9.94 -4.81 -0.78
N GLY A 23 10.78 -4.39 0.18
CA GLY A 23 11.53 -3.14 0.12
C GLY A 23 10.73 -1.90 0.53
N ILE A 24 9.48 -2.08 1.00
CA ILE A 24 8.59 -0.99 1.38
C ILE A 24 8.83 -0.66 2.85
N ALA A 25 9.23 0.58 3.13
CA ALA A 25 9.50 1.02 4.48
C ALA A 25 8.19 1.13 5.28
N THR A 26 8.28 0.84 6.58
CA THR A 26 7.19 0.96 7.55
C THR A 26 7.74 1.54 8.85
N PRO A 27 6.89 2.06 9.77
CA PRO A 27 7.35 2.48 11.09
C PRO A 27 8.10 1.36 11.79
N THR A 28 9.26 1.69 12.39
CA THR A 28 9.98 0.77 13.26
C THR A 28 9.08 0.36 14.41
N ILE A 29 8.86 -0.94 14.59
CA ILE A 29 8.03 -1.47 15.67
C ILE A 29 8.93 -1.72 16.88
N THR A 30 8.68 -1.04 17.99
CA THR A 30 9.40 -1.25 19.25
C THR A 30 8.68 -2.26 20.15
N GLU A 31 7.36 -2.39 20.00
CA GLU A 31 6.56 -3.36 20.75
C GLU A 31 5.37 -3.84 19.93
N ALA A 32 5.17 -5.17 19.85
CA ALA A 32 3.98 -5.79 19.26
C ALA A 32 3.42 -6.87 20.20
N ARG A 33 2.22 -6.61 20.73
CA ARG A 33 1.41 -7.54 21.54
C ARG A 33 -0.02 -7.57 20.99
N PRO A 34 -0.86 -8.54 21.36
CA PRO A 34 -2.22 -8.66 20.84
C PRO A 34 -3.02 -7.35 20.70
N TYR A 35 -3.05 -6.53 21.74
CA TYR A 35 -3.83 -5.29 21.77
C TYR A 35 -2.98 -4.04 22.01
N ARG A 36 -1.66 -4.14 21.79
CA ARG A 36 -0.72 -3.05 22.03
C ARG A 36 0.34 -3.06 20.95
N LEU A 37 0.48 -1.92 20.29
CA LEU A 37 1.49 -1.66 19.28
C LEU A 37 2.19 -0.36 19.67
N VAL A 38 3.51 -0.36 19.68
CA VAL A 38 4.33 0.84 19.83
C VAL A 38 5.28 0.90 18.66
N THR A 39 5.29 2.04 17.99
CA THR A 39 6.18 2.31 16.86
C THR A 39 6.96 3.58 17.10
N GLU A 40 8.11 3.70 16.44
CA GLU A 40 8.77 4.99 16.28
C GLU A 40 7.86 5.96 15.51
N ASN A 41 7.89 7.23 15.90
CA ASN A 41 7.13 8.25 15.20
C ASN A 41 7.83 8.62 13.90
N ILE A 42 7.11 8.55 12.78
CA ILE A 42 7.61 9.03 11.50
C ILE A 42 7.23 10.50 11.38
N HIS A 43 8.20 11.38 11.62
CA HIS A 43 8.08 12.80 11.32
C HIS A 43 8.22 13.04 9.82
N GLY A 44 7.18 12.69 9.06
CA GLY A 44 7.14 12.81 7.60
C GLY A 44 5.95 13.63 7.11
N VAL A 45 6.00 14.03 5.84
CA VAL A 45 4.89 14.69 5.15
C VAL A 45 4.03 13.65 4.43
N PRO A 46 2.69 13.80 4.36
CA PRO A 46 1.86 12.89 3.57
C PRO A 46 2.30 12.86 2.10
N LEU A 47 2.49 11.67 1.53
CA LEU A 47 2.94 11.50 0.14
C LEU A 47 2.05 12.28 -0.84
N ARG A 48 0.73 12.27 -0.63
CA ARG A 48 -0.26 13.01 -1.42
C ARG A 48 0.08 14.50 -1.62
N GLN A 49 0.76 15.13 -0.67
CA GLN A 49 1.10 16.56 -0.75
C GLN A 49 2.30 16.84 -1.65
N VAL A 50 3.16 15.84 -1.89
CA VAL A 50 4.47 16.04 -2.53
C VAL A 50 4.65 15.21 -3.81
N ILE A 51 3.82 14.19 -4.03
CA ILE A 51 3.99 13.21 -5.12
C ILE A 51 3.94 13.84 -6.52
N LEU A 52 3.13 14.89 -6.73
CA LEU A 52 3.00 15.54 -8.04
C LEU A 52 4.32 16.17 -8.51
N GLY A 53 5.11 16.70 -7.58
CA GLY A 53 6.37 17.40 -7.86
C GLY A 53 7.62 16.52 -7.79
N SER A 54 7.48 15.20 -7.55
CA SER A 54 8.61 14.32 -7.29
C SER A 54 8.54 13.04 -8.10
N PRO A 55 9.23 12.97 -9.24
CA PRO A 55 9.32 11.75 -10.05
C PRO A 55 9.78 10.54 -9.23
N ASP A 56 10.79 10.70 -8.37
CA ASP A 56 11.31 9.60 -7.54
C ASP A 56 10.27 9.03 -6.58
N LEU A 57 9.40 9.86 -6.00
CA LEU A 57 8.31 9.40 -5.14
C LEU A 57 7.19 8.73 -5.95
N GLN A 58 6.94 9.18 -7.18
CA GLN A 58 6.01 8.50 -8.09
C GLN A 58 6.53 7.10 -8.42
N GLU A 59 7.83 6.96 -8.69
CA GLU A 59 8.46 5.67 -8.95
C GLU A 59 8.35 4.74 -7.73
N GLN A 60 8.73 5.20 -6.54
CA GLN A 60 8.60 4.43 -5.31
C GLN A 60 7.16 3.97 -5.04
N TYR A 61 6.19 4.85 -5.29
CA TYR A 61 4.78 4.53 -5.12
C TYR A 61 4.33 3.45 -6.13
N LEU A 62 4.66 3.62 -7.41
CA LEU A 62 4.33 2.65 -8.46
C LEU A 62 5.00 1.29 -8.22
N ASP A 63 6.25 1.27 -7.77
CA ASP A 63 6.97 0.04 -7.39
C ASP A 63 6.24 -0.69 -6.25
N ALA A 64 5.77 0.05 -5.25
CA ALA A 64 4.97 -0.53 -4.17
C ALA A 64 3.64 -1.10 -4.68
N LEU A 65 2.94 -0.39 -5.58
CA LEU A 65 1.70 -0.89 -6.18
C LEU A 65 1.92 -2.17 -7.00
N VAL A 66 2.96 -2.21 -7.83
CA VAL A 66 3.33 -3.42 -8.58
C VAL A 66 3.67 -4.57 -7.64
N ALA A 67 4.42 -4.30 -6.56
CA ALA A 67 4.72 -5.32 -5.55
C ALA A 67 3.45 -5.84 -4.87
N PHE A 68 2.47 -4.97 -4.56
CA PHE A 68 1.20 -5.39 -3.99
C PHE A 68 0.39 -6.29 -4.93
N ASP A 69 0.30 -5.94 -6.21
CA ASP A 69 -0.37 -6.77 -7.23
C ASP A 69 0.30 -8.15 -7.34
N ARG A 70 1.63 -8.17 -7.48
CA ARG A 70 2.42 -9.39 -7.65
C ARG A 70 2.33 -10.33 -6.46
N ASP A 71 2.44 -9.78 -5.25
CA ASP A 71 2.46 -10.54 -3.99
C ASP A 71 1.07 -10.74 -3.38
N GLY A 72 0.02 -10.23 -4.02
CA GLY A 72 -1.37 -10.38 -3.58
C GLY A 72 -1.69 -9.62 -2.30
N ILE A 73 -0.95 -8.54 -2.00
CA ILE A 73 -1.24 -7.64 -0.90
C ILE A 73 -2.43 -6.77 -1.29
N HIS A 74 -3.46 -6.79 -0.45
CA HIS A 74 -4.66 -6.00 -0.68
C HIS A 74 -4.83 -4.99 0.46
N CYS A 75 -4.88 -3.71 0.12
CA CYS A 75 -5.20 -2.65 1.05
C CYS A 75 -6.57 -2.06 0.69
N ARG A 76 -7.51 -2.10 1.65
CA ARG A 76 -8.82 -1.48 1.43
C ARG A 76 -8.67 0.03 1.57
N GLY A 77 -9.08 0.77 0.55
CA GLY A 77 -8.92 2.22 0.51
C GLY A 77 -7.49 2.66 0.26
N LEU A 78 -6.69 1.84 -0.44
CA LEU A 78 -5.33 2.21 -0.82
C LEU A 78 -5.32 3.52 -1.60
N HIS A 79 -4.55 4.49 -1.12
CA HIS A 79 -4.32 5.79 -1.76
C HIS A 79 -2.98 6.37 -1.28
N THR A 80 -2.52 7.44 -1.93
CA THR A 80 -1.26 8.14 -1.58
C THR A 80 -1.23 8.62 -0.12
N GLY A 81 -2.38 8.92 0.48
CA GLY A 81 -2.47 9.25 1.92
C GLY A 81 -2.14 8.10 2.89
N ASN A 82 -2.01 6.84 2.44
CA ASN A 82 -1.54 5.74 3.30
C ASN A 82 -0.01 5.69 3.41
N PHE A 83 0.67 6.75 2.96
CA PHE A 83 2.12 6.84 2.94
C PHE A 83 2.59 8.18 3.48
N LEU A 84 3.67 8.14 4.24
CA LEU A 84 4.45 9.30 4.64
C LEU A 84 5.77 9.34 3.86
N VAL A 85 6.31 10.53 3.70
CA VAL A 85 7.63 10.75 3.09
C VAL A 85 8.52 11.42 4.11
N ARG A 86 9.70 10.85 4.31
CA ARG A 86 10.75 11.43 5.14
C ARG A 86 12.09 11.22 4.43
N GLU A 87 12.86 12.30 4.28
CA GLU A 87 14.20 12.26 3.68
C GLU A 87 14.21 11.57 2.29
N GLY A 88 13.19 11.86 1.47
CA GLY A 88 13.04 11.28 0.12
C GLY A 88 12.56 9.82 0.08
N ARG A 89 12.34 9.20 1.25
CA ARG A 89 11.89 7.81 1.36
C ARG A 89 10.41 7.72 1.72
N MET A 90 9.70 6.85 1.01
CA MET A 90 8.30 6.54 1.26
C MET A 90 8.13 5.46 2.34
N PHE A 91 7.21 5.70 3.29
CA PHE A 91 6.85 4.79 4.38
C PHE A 91 5.35 4.49 4.33
N ALA A 92 4.97 3.22 4.28
CA ALA A 92 3.58 2.80 4.42
C ALA A 92 3.13 2.91 5.89
N ILE A 93 1.98 3.54 6.11
CA ILE A 93 1.32 3.69 7.42
C ILE A 93 -0.05 3.00 7.40
N ASP A 94 -0.77 3.03 8.52
CA ASP A 94 -2.09 2.41 8.68
C ASP A 94 -2.13 0.93 8.26
N LEU A 95 -1.11 0.16 8.68
CA LEU A 95 -0.89 -1.21 8.22
C LEU A 95 -2.05 -2.18 8.53
N ASP A 96 -2.95 -1.83 9.44
CA ASP A 96 -4.18 -2.57 9.71
C ASP A 96 -5.16 -2.57 8.53
N ALA A 97 -5.05 -1.62 7.59
CA ALA A 97 -5.83 -1.59 6.36
C ALA A 97 -5.35 -2.63 5.33
N TYR A 98 -4.11 -3.10 5.46
CA TYR A 98 -3.46 -4.03 4.55
C TYR A 98 -3.76 -5.47 4.96
N LYS A 99 -3.91 -6.30 3.94
CA LYS A 99 -4.11 -7.74 4.08
C LYS A 99 -3.06 -8.43 3.24
N ALA A 100 -2.23 -9.23 3.89
CA ALA A 100 -1.22 -10.07 3.26
C ALA A 100 -1.63 -11.56 3.41
N PRO A 101 -2.64 -12.02 2.63
CA PRO A 101 -3.10 -13.40 2.74
C PRO A 101 -2.03 -14.39 2.28
N ARG A 102 -1.85 -15.50 3.01
CA ARG A 102 -0.82 -16.50 2.69
C ARG A 102 -1.22 -17.49 1.61
N TRP A 103 -2.51 -17.83 1.51
CA TRP A 103 -2.98 -18.95 0.67
C TRP A 103 -4.02 -18.56 -0.39
N TRP A 104 -4.56 -17.34 -0.34
CA TRP A 104 -5.66 -16.90 -1.21
C TRP A 104 -5.32 -15.50 -1.72
N ARG A 105 -5.45 -15.26 -3.02
CA ARG A 105 -5.24 -13.92 -3.57
C ARG A 105 -6.57 -13.20 -3.71
N TYR A 106 -6.57 -11.91 -3.40
CA TYR A 106 -7.69 -11.05 -3.78
C TYR A 106 -7.72 -10.95 -5.31
N PRO A 107 -8.90 -10.88 -5.94
CA PRO A 107 -8.98 -10.70 -7.37
C PRO A 107 -8.24 -9.43 -7.77
N ARG A 108 -7.31 -9.54 -8.72
CA ARG A 108 -6.58 -8.40 -9.31
C ARG A 108 -7.52 -7.28 -9.75
N ARG A 109 -8.69 -7.64 -10.27
CA ARG A 109 -9.76 -6.69 -10.64
C ARG A 109 -10.20 -5.82 -9.47
N GLU A 110 -10.43 -6.39 -8.29
CA GLU A 110 -10.86 -5.62 -7.11
C GLU A 110 -9.76 -4.64 -6.66
N TYR A 111 -8.50 -5.06 -6.75
CA TYR A 111 -7.35 -4.22 -6.46
C TYR A 111 -7.27 -3.01 -7.42
N LEU A 112 -7.34 -3.28 -8.73
CA LEU A 112 -7.29 -2.22 -9.75
C LEU A 112 -8.51 -1.30 -9.69
N GLU A 113 -9.70 -1.82 -9.40
CA GLU A 113 -10.91 -1.02 -9.22
C GLU A 113 -10.85 -0.12 -7.98
N CYS A 114 -10.27 -0.61 -6.88
CA CYS A 114 -10.03 0.22 -5.70
C CYS A 114 -9.08 1.37 -6.04
N LEU A 115 -7.99 1.06 -6.75
CA LEU A 115 -7.00 2.05 -7.16
C LEU A 115 -7.57 3.09 -8.13
N SER A 116 -8.32 2.67 -9.15
CA SER A 116 -8.90 3.59 -10.14
C SER A 116 -9.88 4.60 -9.51
N ARG A 117 -10.52 4.24 -8.39
CA ARG A 117 -11.41 5.14 -7.63
C ARG A 117 -10.63 6.10 -6.73
N SER A 118 -9.47 5.67 -6.24
CA SER A 118 -8.62 6.44 -5.33
C SER A 118 -7.70 7.43 -6.06
N LEU A 119 -7.09 7.00 -7.17
CA LEU A 119 -6.17 7.76 -8.00
C LEU A 119 -6.96 8.51 -9.05
N LYS A 120 -7.39 9.73 -8.70
CA LYS A 120 -8.24 10.60 -9.52
C LYS A 120 -7.75 12.04 -9.46
N GLY A 121 -8.27 12.90 -10.33
CA GLY A 121 -7.81 14.29 -10.43
C GLY A 121 -6.34 14.32 -10.82
N ASP A 122 -5.55 15.11 -10.11
CA ASP A 122 -4.12 15.29 -10.40
C ASP A 122 -3.28 14.01 -10.21
N GLU A 123 -3.80 12.99 -9.52
CA GLU A 123 -3.12 11.71 -9.29
C GLU A 123 -3.52 10.64 -10.31
N ALA A 124 -4.46 10.92 -11.23
CA ALA A 124 -4.99 9.94 -12.17
C ALA A 124 -3.91 9.32 -13.08
N PHE A 125 -2.87 10.10 -13.42
CA PHE A 125 -1.75 9.62 -14.24
C PHE A 125 -1.02 8.45 -13.60
N LEU A 126 -0.98 8.35 -12.27
CA LEU A 126 -0.35 7.23 -11.56
C LEU A 126 -1.06 5.91 -11.87
N PHE A 127 -2.39 5.94 -12.03
CA PHE A 127 -3.13 4.74 -12.39
C PHE A 127 -2.81 4.30 -13.82
N THR A 128 -2.74 5.23 -14.77
CA THR A 128 -2.31 4.93 -16.15
C THR A 128 -0.92 4.31 -16.18
N ARG A 129 0.05 4.93 -15.50
CA ARG A 129 1.43 4.41 -15.40
C ARG A 129 1.50 3.05 -14.72
N LEU A 130 0.62 2.77 -13.76
CA LEU A 130 0.52 1.43 -13.18
C LEU A 130 0.04 0.41 -14.22
N LEU A 131 -1.00 0.71 -14.99
CA LEU A 131 -1.51 -0.19 -16.03
C LEU A 131 -0.41 -0.54 -17.05
N GLU A 132 0.34 0.46 -17.51
CA GLU A 132 1.49 0.28 -18.40
C GLU A 132 2.52 -0.71 -17.81
N ARG A 133 2.93 -0.51 -16.56
CA ARG A 133 3.88 -1.41 -15.86
C ARG A 133 3.36 -2.83 -15.71
N LEU A 134 2.04 -2.97 -15.60
CA LEU A 134 1.36 -4.25 -15.46
C LEU A 134 1.09 -4.93 -16.82
N GLY A 135 1.49 -4.31 -17.94
CA GLY A 135 1.23 -4.78 -19.29
C GLY A 135 -0.25 -4.79 -19.65
N LEU A 136 -1.03 -3.89 -19.04
CA LEU A 136 -2.46 -3.75 -19.26
C LEU A 136 -2.72 -2.53 -20.15
N ASP A 137 -3.64 -2.67 -21.10
CA ASP A 137 -4.08 -1.60 -22.00
C ASP A 137 -4.74 -0.46 -21.19
N GLU A 138 -4.56 0.77 -21.65
CA GLU A 138 -5.26 2.00 -21.26
C GLU A 138 -6.80 1.83 -21.27
N ASN A 139 -7.29 0.93 -22.12
CA ASN A 139 -8.70 0.52 -22.19
C ASN A 139 -9.15 -0.42 -21.05
N TYR A 140 -8.29 -0.73 -20.08
CA TYR A 140 -8.66 -1.53 -18.92
C TYR A 140 -9.75 -0.83 -18.12
N ARG A 141 -11.00 -1.25 -18.37
CA ARG A 141 -12.14 -0.90 -17.55
C ARG A 141 -12.36 -2.04 -16.56
N PRO A 142 -12.15 -1.83 -15.25
CA PRO A 142 -12.70 -2.76 -14.28
C PRO A 142 -14.21 -2.81 -14.54
N LYS A 143 -14.72 -3.93 -15.05
CA LYS A 143 -16.16 -4.08 -15.30
C LYS A 143 -16.90 -3.79 -13.98
N ARG A 144 -18.10 -3.24 -14.07
CA ARG A 144 -18.98 -3.06 -12.89
C ARG A 144 -19.48 -4.40 -12.37
#